data_AF-A0A564G8Y0-F1
#
_entry.id   AF-A0A564G8Y0-F1
#
_cell.length_a   1.000
_cell.length_b   1.000
_cell.length_c   1.000
_cell.angle_alpha   90.00
_cell.angle_beta   90.00
_cell.angle_gamma   90.00
#
_symmetry.space_group_name_H-M   'P 1'
#
loop_
_entity.id
_entity.type
_entity.pdbx_description
1 polymer ?
#
loop_
_entity_poly.entity_id
_entity_poly.type
_entity_poly.pdbx_seq_one_letter_code
_entity_poly.pdbx_strand_id
1 'polypeptide(L)' 'MAAFVEHYNHLRAHESLGNLTPADVYFGRGEAILQERARIKRHTLMDRRLRHHAQAA' A
#
# COMPACT_ATOMS: atom_id res chain seq x y z
N MET A 1 27.05 -0.47 -9.04
CA MET A 1 26.48 0.66 -8.26
C MET A 1 25.09 1.04 -8.75
N ALA A 2 24.88 1.24 -10.06
CA ALA A 2 23.57 1.65 -10.59
C ALA A 2 22.42 0.71 -10.19
N ALA A 3 22.62 -0.61 -10.27
CA ALA A 3 21.60 -1.60 -9.89
C ALA A 3 21.15 -1.49 -8.40
N PHE A 4 22.06 -1.13 -7.50
CA PHE A 4 21.73 -0.94 -6.09
C PHE A 4 20.86 0.30 -5.90
N VAL A 5 21.25 1.42 -6.53
CA VAL A 5 20.52 2.69 -6.45
C VAL A 5 19.11 2.53 -7.01
N GLU A 6 18.99 1.89 -8.17
CA GLU A 6 17.70 1.61 -8.80
C GLU A 6 16.80 0.78 -7.87
N HIS A 7 17.33 -0.33 -7.37
CA HIS A 7 16.57 -1.20 -6.49
C HIS A 7 16.14 -0.49 -5.20
N TYR A 8 17.05 0.26 -4.56
CA TYR A 8 16.77 0.94 -3.31
C TYR A 8 15.70 2.03 -3.47
N ASN A 9 15.80 2.83 -4.54
CA ASN A 9 14.94 3.99 -4.74
C ASN A 9 13.58 3.66 -5.37
N HIS A 10 13.50 2.64 -6.23
CA HIS A 10 12.32 2.43 -7.06
C HIS A 10 11.62 1.09 -6.84
N LEU A 11 12.29 0.08 -6.29
CA LEU A 11 11.74 -1.29 -6.22
C LEU A 11 11.54 -1.77 -4.79
N ARG A 12 12.39 -1.34 -3.86
CA ARG A 12 12.33 -1.76 -2.46
C ARG A 12 11.33 -0.91 -1.68
N ALA A 13 10.38 -1.57 -1.04
CA ALA A 13 9.52 -0.95 -0.04
C ALA A 13 10.29 -0.77 1.28
N HIS A 14 10.09 0.36 1.94
CA HIS A 14 10.69 0.66 3.25
C HIS A 14 9.61 0.84 4.31
N GLU A 15 9.71 0.08 5.40
CA GLU A 15 8.73 0.08 6.48
C GLU A 15 8.61 1.45 7.15
N SER A 16 9.73 2.15 7.34
CA SER A 16 9.76 3.52 7.89
C SER A 16 9.02 4.54 7.02
N LEU A 17 8.80 4.24 5.74
CA LEU A 17 8.05 5.07 4.80
C LEU A 17 6.62 4.55 4.57
N GLY A 18 6.11 3.68 5.45
CA GLY A 18 4.78 3.08 5.28
C GLY A 18 4.73 2.08 4.12
N ASN A 19 5.83 1.38 3.85
CA ASN A 19 5.99 0.45 2.72
C ASN A 19 5.80 1.15 1.37
N LEU A 20 6.34 2.36 1.26
CA LEU A 20 6.54 3.10 0.02
C LEU A 20 8.01 2.99 -0.41
N THR A 21 8.26 3.29 -1.69
CA THR A 21 9.63 3.45 -2.19
C THR A 21 10.14 4.88 -1.90
N PRO A 22 11.46 5.10 -1.80
CA PRO A 22 12.01 6.45 -1.64
C PRO A 22 11.60 7.37 -2.80
N ALA A 23 11.49 6.85 -4.03
CA ALA A 23 11.01 7.61 -5.17
C ALA A 23 9.54 8.04 -5.01
N ASP A 24 8.65 7.19 -4.49
CA ASP A 24 7.26 7.58 -4.24
C ASP A 24 7.16 8.74 -3.26
N VAL A 25 8.02 8.75 -2.23
CA VAL A 25 8.09 9.85 -1.25
C VAL A 25 8.69 11.10 -1.87
N TYR A 26 9.83 10.97 -2.57
CA TYR A 26 10.53 12.09 -3.20
C TYR A 26 9.66 12.80 -4.25
N PHE A 27 8.94 12.05 -5.07
CA PHE A 27 8.02 12.60 -6.07
C PHE A 27 6.64 12.99 -5.51
N GLY A 28 6.44 12.94 -4.19
CA GLY A 28 5.21 13.39 -3.53
C GLY A 28 3.98 12.50 -3.80
N ARG A 29 4.17 11.27 -4.29
CA ARG A 29 3.07 10.31 -4.59
C ARG A 29 2.63 9.51 -3.36
N GLY A 30 3.39 9.59 -2.26
CA GLY A 30 3.19 8.74 -1.10
C GLY A 30 1.81 8.82 -0.46
N GLU A 31 1.30 10.04 -0.25
CA GLU A 31 0.00 10.22 0.40
C GLU A 31 -1.15 9.61 -0.41
N ALA A 32 -1.19 9.84 -1.72
CA ALA A 32 -2.20 9.29 -2.60
C ALA A 32 -2.20 7.74 -2.58
N ILE A 33 -1.01 7.12 -2.58
CA ILE A 33 -0.88 5.65 -2.50
C ILE A 33 -1.43 5.13 -1.18
N LEU A 34 -1.11 5.79 -0.06
CA LEU A 34 -1.58 5.36 1.27
C LEU A 34 -3.10 5.53 1.41
N GLN A 35 -3.67 6.63 0.91
CA GLN A 35 -5.10 6.85 0.92
C GLN A 35 -5.85 5.79 0.11
N GLU A 36 -5.35 5.44 -1.08
CA GLU A 36 -5.94 4.41 -1.92
C GLU A 36 -5.87 3.03 -1.26
N ARG A 37 -4.73 2.68 -0.65
CA ARG A 37 -4.58 1.43 0.13
C ARG A 37 -5.58 1.37 1.28
N ALA A 38 -5.79 2.47 2.00
CA ALA A 38 -6.75 2.53 3.10
C ALA A 38 -8.19 2.33 2.61
N ARG A 39 -8.55 2.93 1.47
CA ARG A 39 -9.85 2.77 0.81
C ARG A 39 -10.11 1.30 0.44
N ILE A 40 -9.16 0.66 -0.23
CA ILE A 40 -9.26 -0.75 -0.62
C ILE A 40 -9.41 -1.64 0.62
N LYS A 41 -8.57 -1.44 1.65
CA LYS A 41 -8.63 -2.22 2.89
C LYS A 41 -10.01 -2.12 3.55
N ARG A 42 -10.59 -0.92 3.62
CA ARG A 42 -11.94 -0.73 4.18
C ARG A 42 -12.99 -1.51 3.37
N HIS A 43 -12.97 -1.41 2.04
CA HIS A 43 -13.90 -2.13 1.18
C HIS A 43 -13.80 -3.65 1.37
N THR A 44 -12.58 -4.20 1.31
CA THR A 44 -12.36 -5.64 1.50
C THR A 44 -12.85 -6.14 2.86
N LEU A 45 -12.65 -5.36 3.93
CA LEU A 45 -13.14 -5.72 5.26
C LEU A 45 -14.68 -5.70 5.33
N MET A 46 -15.35 -4.75 4.68
CA MET A 46 -16.80 -4.68 4.59
C MET A 46 -17.37 -5.89 3.83
N ASP A 47 -16.82 -6.20 2.66
CA ASP A 47 -17.24 -7.35 1.85
C ASP A 47 -17.07 -8.67 2.61
N ARG A 48 -16.00 -8.78 3.41
CA ARG A 48 -15.75 -9.96 4.24
C ARG A 48 -16.79 -10.08 5.35
N ARG A 49 -17.17 -8.98 6.01
CA ARG A 49 -18.23 -8.98 7.03
C ARG A 49 -19.57 -9.38 6.44
N LEU A 50 -19.94 -8.82 5.29
CA LEU A 50 -21.19 -9.13 4.61
C LEU A 50 -21.28 -10.63 4.28
N ARG A 51 -20.23 -11.19 3.66
CA ARG A 51 -20.17 -12.62 3.34
C ARG A 51 -20.26 -13.51 4.57
N HIS A 52 -19.58 -13.13 5.66
CA HIS A 52 -19.66 -13.87 6.91
C HIS A 52 -21.09 -13.86 7.50
N HIS A 53 -21.78 -12.71 7.49
CA HIS A 53 -23.16 -12.65 7.95
C HIS A 53 -24.11 -13.48 7.08
N ALA A 54 -23.93 -13.46 5.75
CA ALA A 54 -24.74 -14.27 4.84
C ALA A 54 -24.54 -15.78 5.02
N GLN A 55 -23.35 -16.22 5.47
CA GLN A 55 -23.07 -17.63 5.76
C GLN A 55 -23.56 -18.08 7.15
N ALA A 56 -23.79 -17.14 8.07
CA ALA A 56 -24.25 -17.41 9.43
C ALA A 56 -25.78 -17.35 9.59
N ALA A 57 -26.50 -17.03 8.52
CA ALA A 57 -27.97 -17.02 8.43
C ALA A 57 -28.45 -18.30 7.76
#